data_AF-H6LAE8-F1
#
_entry.id   AF-H6LAE8-F1
#
_cell.length_a   1.000
_cell.length_b   1.000
_cell.length_c   1.000
_cell.angle_alpha   90.00
_cell.angle_beta   90.00
_cell.angle_gamma   90.00
#
_symmetry.space_group_name_H-M   'P 1'
#
loop_
_entity.id
_entity.type
_entity.pdbx_description
1 polymer ?
#
loop_
_entity_poly.entity_id
_entity_poly.type
_entity_poly.pdbx_seq_one_letter_code
_entity_poly.pdbx_strand_id
1 'polypeptide(L)'
;MGLFSNPLKNPKVLDMVFGKAQEELNEALIYRKKQFEDPNLYMWVEVEQGLPFVCLRNLAGENLVRMTAQQLLQDEAIQQQLKKIPSLVRPFIKWDVVLPKMNAILVRQLGTDKNIKVTEGPKKAIVDLWEAGEERQKNISLTEIFL
;
A
#
# COMPACT_ATOMS: atom_id res chain seq x y z
N MET A 1 34.65 -5.91 10.30
CA MET A 1 33.31 -6.19 9.75
C MET A 1 32.51 -4.90 9.81
N GLY A 2 32.14 -4.32 8.66
CA GLY A 2 31.39 -3.07 8.63
C GLY A 2 29.99 -3.29 9.19
N LEU A 3 29.62 -2.50 10.20
CA LEU A 3 28.24 -2.37 10.67
C LEU A 3 27.42 -1.82 9.49
N PHE A 4 26.74 -2.70 8.75
CA PHE A 4 25.71 -2.28 7.81
C PHE A 4 24.59 -1.63 8.63
N SER A 5 24.65 -0.32 8.78
CA SER A 5 23.54 0.48 9.30
C SER A 5 22.30 0.13 8.48
N ASN A 6 21.23 -0.32 9.13
CA ASN A 6 19.96 -0.62 8.45
C ASN A 6 19.61 0.57 7.53
N PRO A 7 19.61 0.40 6.19
CA PRO A 7 19.47 1.51 5.25
C PRO A 7 18.09 2.19 5.37
N LEU A 8 17.10 1.52 5.96
CA LEU A 8 15.80 2.08 6.32
C LEU A 8 15.84 3.03 7.53
N LYS A 9 17.01 3.30 8.13
CA LYS A 9 17.20 4.40 9.09
C LYS A 9 17.54 5.73 8.41
N ASN A 10 17.82 5.72 7.10
CA ASN A 10 18.07 6.94 6.33
C ASN A 10 16.74 7.46 5.74
N PRO A 11 16.31 8.69 6.09
CA PRO A 11 15.07 9.27 5.58
C PRO A 11 14.98 9.31 4.06
N LYS A 12 16.08 9.61 3.36
CA LYS A 12 16.10 9.64 1.89
C LYS A 12 15.90 8.26 1.27
N VAL A 13 16.39 7.21 1.93
CA VAL A 13 16.21 5.82 1.48
C VAL A 13 14.77 5.38 1.75
N LEU A 14 14.20 5.76 2.91
CA LEU A 14 12.78 5.53 3.20
C LEU A 14 11.86 6.19 2.16
N ASP A 15 12.10 7.48 1.87
CA ASP A 15 11.35 8.22 0.84
C ASP A 15 11.42 7.55 -0.53
N MET A 16 12.61 7.10 -0.92
CA MET A 16 12.78 6.41 -2.20
C MET A 16 12.04 5.07 -2.22
N VAL A 17 12.10 4.29 -1.14
CA VAL A 17 11.43 2.99 -1.03
C VAL A 17 9.91 3.15 -1.05
N PHE A 18 9.35 4.07 -0.26
CA PHE A 18 7.91 4.33 -0.23
C PHE A 18 7.42 5.00 -1.51
N GLY A 19 8.23 5.89 -2.08
CA GLY A 19 7.95 6.49 -3.38
C GLY A 19 7.82 5.44 -4.49
N LYS A 20 8.69 4.42 -4.50
CA LYS A 20 8.58 3.28 -5.42
C LYS A 20 7.40 2.38 -5.09
N ALA A 21 7.14 2.09 -3.82
CA ALA A 21 5.96 1.32 -3.43
C ALA A 21 4.65 1.96 -3.93
N GLN A 22 4.54 3.29 -3.90
CA GLN A 22 3.36 4.03 -4.37
C GLN A 22 3.23 4.06 -5.90
N GLU A 23 4.34 3.98 -6.64
CA GLU A 23 4.34 3.74 -8.10
C GLU A 23 3.81 2.34 -8.41
N GLU A 24 4.31 1.32 -7.74
CA GLU A 24 3.91 -0.08 -7.97
C GLU A 24 2.44 -0.34 -7.58
N LEU A 25 1.96 0.28 -6.50
CA LEU A 25 0.54 0.25 -6.13
C LEU A 25 -0.35 0.84 -7.22
N ASN A 26 0.13 1.90 -7.89
CA ASN A 26 -0.57 2.53 -9.00
C ASN A 26 -0.68 1.56 -10.19
N GLU A 27 0.43 0.93 -10.56
CA GLU A 27 0.47 -0.05 -11.65
C GLU A 27 -0.38 -1.29 -11.35
N ALA A 28 -0.34 -1.78 -10.12
CA ALA A 28 -1.17 -2.89 -9.67
C ALA A 28 -2.66 -2.55 -9.78
N LEU A 29 -3.06 -1.34 -9.36
CA LEU A 29 -4.44 -0.88 -9.46
C LEU A 29 -4.88 -0.75 -10.93
N ILE A 30 -4.05 -0.16 -11.79
CA ILE A 30 -4.30 -0.07 -13.25
C ILE A 30 -4.49 -1.47 -13.85
N TYR A 31 -3.64 -2.44 -13.46
CA TYR A 31 -3.75 -3.81 -13.92
C TYR A 31 -5.08 -4.45 -13.48
N ARG A 32 -5.47 -4.27 -12.21
CA ARG A 32 -6.73 -4.82 -11.67
C ARG A 32 -7.95 -4.20 -12.32
N LYS A 33 -7.96 -2.88 -12.54
CA LYS A 33 -9.03 -2.19 -13.31
C LYS A 33 -9.25 -2.81 -14.68
N LYS A 34 -8.16 -3.18 -15.38
CA LYS A 34 -8.25 -3.89 -16.66
C LYS A 34 -8.75 -5.33 -16.50
N GLN A 35 -8.28 -6.05 -15.49
CA GLN A 35 -8.69 -7.43 -15.21
C GLN A 35 -10.19 -7.56 -14.93
N PHE A 36 -10.74 -6.61 -14.16
CA PHE A 36 -12.15 -6.60 -13.76
C PHE A 36 -13.04 -5.77 -14.69
N GLU A 37 -12.47 -5.14 -15.73
CA GLU A 37 -13.15 -4.22 -16.64
C GLU A 37 -13.90 -3.07 -15.93
N ASP A 38 -13.42 -2.66 -14.76
CA ASP A 38 -14.00 -1.57 -13.96
C ASP A 38 -12.96 -0.44 -13.76
N PRO A 39 -13.14 0.73 -14.40
CA PRO A 39 -12.22 1.84 -14.29
C PRO A 39 -12.29 2.55 -12.93
N ASN A 40 -13.33 2.31 -12.14
CA ASN A 40 -13.58 3.01 -10.88
C ASN A 40 -13.09 2.26 -9.65
N LEU A 41 -12.37 1.16 -9.84
CA LEU A 41 -11.80 0.43 -8.72
C LEU A 41 -10.80 1.29 -7.95
N TYR A 42 -10.86 1.15 -6.64
CA TYR A 42 -9.90 1.74 -5.72
C TYR A 42 -9.47 0.70 -4.69
N MET A 43 -8.27 0.89 -4.15
CA MET A 43 -7.84 0.12 -3.00
C MET A 43 -8.30 0.82 -1.73
N TRP A 44 -8.79 0.04 -0.78
CA TRP A 44 -9.23 0.48 0.52
C TRP A 44 -8.49 -0.33 1.57
N VAL A 45 -7.76 0.34 2.46
CA VAL A 45 -7.06 -0.31 3.55
C VAL A 45 -7.89 -0.09 4.80
N GLU A 46 -8.46 -1.18 5.31
CA GLU A 46 -9.28 -1.21 6.52
C GLU A 46 -8.59 -2.00 7.62
N VAL A 47 -8.91 -1.71 8.88
CA VAL A 47 -8.44 -2.48 10.03
C VAL A 47 -9.64 -3.13 10.70
N GLU A 48 -9.64 -4.46 10.77
CA GLU A 48 -10.65 -5.24 11.48
C GLU A 48 -9.97 -6.07 12.58
N GLN A 49 -10.43 -5.95 13.82
CA GLN A 49 -9.90 -6.70 14.98
C GLN A 49 -8.37 -6.56 15.16
N GLY A 50 -7.81 -5.40 14.82
CA GLY A 50 -6.36 -5.14 14.91
C GLY A 50 -5.54 -5.76 13.78
N LEU A 51 -6.19 -6.21 12.70
CA LEU A 51 -5.55 -6.72 11.49
C LEU A 51 -5.97 -5.86 10.28
N PRO A 52 -5.02 -5.39 9.45
CA PRO A 52 -5.31 -4.66 8.25
C PRO A 52 -5.67 -5.62 7.12
N PHE A 53 -6.56 -5.14 6.28
CA PHE A 53 -6.92 -5.77 5.03
C PHE A 53 -6.72 -4.75 3.92
N VAL A 54 -6.09 -5.20 2.84
CA VAL A 54 -6.05 -4.48 1.58
C VAL A 54 -7.24 -5.00 0.77
N CYS A 55 -8.21 -4.13 0.57
CA CYS A 55 -9.43 -4.41 -0.18
C CYS A 55 -9.36 -3.73 -1.55
N LEU A 56 -9.81 -4.40 -2.59
CA LEU A 56 -10.11 -3.79 -3.88
C LEU A 56 -11.63 -3.60 -3.94
N ARG A 57 -12.08 -2.35 -4.04
CA ARG A 57 -13.49 -1.98 -3.97
C ARG A 57 -13.96 -1.26 -5.23
N ASN A 58 -15.24 -1.44 -5.54
CA ASN A 58 -15.95 -0.64 -6.53
C ASN A 58 -16.61 0.60 -5.88
N LEU A 59 -17.23 1.47 -6.69
CA LEU A 59 -17.90 2.69 -6.19
C LEU A 59 -19.09 2.42 -5.25
N ALA A 60 -19.70 1.24 -5.35
CA ALA A 60 -20.76 0.83 -4.42
C ALA A 60 -20.21 0.46 -3.03
N GLY A 61 -18.89 0.39 -2.87
CA GLY A 61 -18.22 0.01 -1.63
C GLY A 61 -18.09 -1.50 -1.45
N GLU A 62 -18.43 -2.29 -2.46
CA GLU A 62 -18.34 -3.75 -2.42
C GLU A 62 -16.88 -4.19 -2.54
N ASN A 63 -16.48 -5.14 -1.70
CA ASN A 63 -15.17 -5.76 -1.76
C ASN A 63 -15.14 -6.80 -2.89
N LEU A 64 -14.49 -6.49 -4.01
CA LEU A 64 -14.19 -7.46 -5.07
C LEU A 64 -13.05 -8.39 -4.69
N VAL A 65 -12.08 -7.85 -3.94
CA VAL A 65 -10.96 -8.60 -3.39
C VAL A 65 -10.72 -8.08 -1.97
N ARG A 66 -10.47 -8.98 -1.02
CA ARG A 66 -10.13 -8.63 0.35
C ARG A 66 -9.02 -9.55 0.83
N MET A 67 -7.86 -8.99 1.17
CA MET A 67 -6.67 -9.77 1.44
C MET A 67 -5.90 -9.23 2.63
N THR A 68 -5.40 -10.15 3.45
CA THR A 68 -4.37 -9.87 4.45
C THR A 68 -3.02 -9.58 3.78
N ALA A 69 -2.06 -9.04 4.53
CA ALA A 69 -0.68 -8.88 4.08
C ALA A 69 -0.06 -10.18 3.51
N GLN A 70 -0.32 -11.32 4.14
CA GLN A 70 0.20 -12.62 3.69
C GLN A 70 -0.42 -13.06 2.36
N GLN A 71 -1.72 -12.84 2.18
CA GLN A 71 -2.40 -13.13 0.92
C GLN A 71 -1.95 -12.18 -0.20
N LEU A 72 -1.72 -10.91 0.11
CA LEU A 72 -1.15 -9.93 -0.82
C LEU A 72 0.22 -10.35 -1.36
N LEU A 73 1.07 -10.92 -0.50
CA LEU A 73 2.36 -11.45 -0.92
C LEU A 73 2.24 -12.65 -1.85
N GLN A 74 1.15 -13.41 -1.80
CA GLN A 74 0.92 -14.56 -2.67
C GLN A 74 0.18 -14.19 -3.94
N ASP A 75 -0.28 -12.95 -4.05
CA ASP A 75 -1.07 -12.48 -5.18
C ASP A 75 -0.24 -12.40 -6.45
N GLU A 76 -0.72 -13.04 -7.52
CA GLU A 76 0.02 -13.11 -8.77
C GLU A 76 0.25 -11.74 -9.39
N ALA A 77 -0.70 -10.81 -9.30
CA ALA A 77 -0.53 -9.48 -9.86
C ALA A 77 0.57 -8.71 -9.11
N ILE A 78 0.56 -8.76 -7.78
CA ILE A 78 1.62 -8.17 -6.94
C ILE A 78 2.97 -8.85 -7.17
N GLN A 79 3.00 -10.17 -7.30
CA GLN A 79 4.21 -10.92 -7.65
C GLN A 79 4.76 -10.54 -9.04
N GLN A 80 3.89 -10.30 -10.02
CA GLN A 80 4.29 -9.82 -11.34
C GLN A 80 4.84 -8.39 -11.31
N GLN A 81 4.24 -7.48 -10.54
CA GLN A 81 4.79 -6.12 -10.36
C GLN A 81 6.13 -6.17 -9.63
N LEU A 82 6.26 -7.00 -8.59
CA LEU A 82 7.52 -7.22 -7.89
C LEU A 82 8.66 -7.68 -8.80
N LYS A 83 8.34 -8.44 -9.85
CA LYS A 83 9.33 -8.87 -10.86
C LYS A 83 9.87 -7.72 -11.71
N LYS A 84 9.17 -6.59 -11.81
CA LYS A 84 9.62 -5.38 -12.53
C LYS A 84 10.63 -4.56 -11.73
N ILE A 85 10.64 -4.71 -10.41
CA ILE A 85 11.58 -4.01 -9.53
C ILE A 85 13.01 -4.54 -9.79
N PRO A 86 14.01 -3.66 -10.02
CA PRO A 86 15.40 -4.06 -10.21
C PRO A 86 15.89 -4.99 -9.08
N SER A 87 16.63 -6.04 -9.43
CA SER A 87 17.12 -7.05 -8.47
C SER A 87 18.02 -6.49 -7.38
N LEU A 88 18.65 -5.33 -7.59
CA LEU A 88 19.41 -4.60 -6.56
C LEU A 88 18.51 -3.88 -5.54
N VAL A 89 17.30 -3.49 -5.94
CA VAL A 89 16.34 -2.75 -5.09
C VAL A 89 15.36 -3.72 -4.42
N ARG A 90 14.99 -4.80 -5.10
CA ARG A 90 14.05 -5.83 -4.63
C ARG A 90 14.36 -6.39 -3.21
N PRO A 91 15.63 -6.63 -2.80
CA PRO A 91 15.95 -7.10 -1.45
C PRO A 91 15.64 -6.09 -0.35
N PHE A 92 15.50 -4.80 -0.70
CA PHE A 92 15.12 -3.73 0.21
C PHE A 92 13.59 -3.53 0.27
N ILE A 93 12.86 -3.96 -0.75
CA ILE A 93 11.40 -3.99 -0.78
C ILE A 93 10.93 -5.33 -0.21
N LYS A 94 11.19 -5.49 1.08
CA LYS A 94 10.75 -6.63 1.87
C LYS A 94 9.28 -6.43 2.23
N TRP A 95 8.35 -6.80 1.36
CA TRP A 95 6.92 -6.64 1.66
C TRP A 95 6.47 -7.46 2.88
N ASP A 96 7.18 -8.55 3.18
CA ASP A 96 7.10 -9.29 4.45
C ASP A 96 7.53 -8.47 5.68
N VAL A 97 8.17 -7.31 5.48
CA VAL A 97 8.52 -6.33 6.52
C VAL A 97 7.71 -5.04 6.37
N VAL A 98 7.49 -4.56 5.15
CA VAL A 98 6.73 -3.34 4.83
C VAL A 98 5.26 -3.54 5.15
N LEU A 99 4.63 -4.66 4.78
CA LEU A 99 3.22 -4.90 5.06
C LEU A 99 2.95 -5.15 6.55
N PRO A 100 3.78 -5.91 7.31
CA PRO A 100 3.60 -5.97 8.76
C PRO A 100 3.90 -4.65 9.48
N LYS A 101 4.77 -3.80 8.92
CA LYS A 101 4.95 -2.43 9.43
C LYS A 101 3.77 -1.52 9.08
N MET A 102 3.23 -1.62 7.86
CA MET A 102 1.95 -1.01 7.49
C MET A 102 0.88 -1.45 8.47
N ASN A 103 0.77 -2.74 8.73
CA ASN A 103 -0.14 -3.33 9.71
C ASN A 103 0.02 -2.69 11.09
N ALA A 104 1.23 -2.74 11.65
CA ALA A 104 1.50 -2.16 12.95
C ALA A 104 1.24 -0.64 13.00
N ILE A 105 1.49 0.09 11.92
CA ILE A 105 1.32 1.54 11.85
C ILE A 105 -0.15 1.93 11.63
N LEU A 106 -0.87 1.26 10.73
CA LEU A 106 -2.32 1.42 10.56
C LEU A 106 -3.04 1.18 11.89
N VAL A 107 -2.73 0.09 12.57
CA VAL A 107 -3.34 -0.25 13.86
C VAL A 107 -2.94 0.74 14.96
N ARG A 108 -1.66 1.15 15.04
CA ARG A 108 -1.13 1.98 16.14
C ARG A 108 -1.36 3.48 15.97
N GLN A 109 -1.15 4.02 14.77
CA GLN A 109 -1.23 5.45 14.49
C GLN A 109 -2.62 5.87 13.98
N LEU A 110 -3.25 5.01 13.17
CA LEU A 110 -4.54 5.33 12.60
C LEU A 110 -5.69 4.83 13.47
N GLY A 111 -5.50 3.78 14.28
CA GLY A 111 -6.58 3.21 15.06
C GLY A 111 -7.53 2.40 14.19
N THR A 112 -8.54 1.77 14.79
CA THR A 112 -9.42 0.82 14.09
C THR A 112 -10.52 1.49 13.26
N ASP A 113 -10.72 2.79 13.44
CA ASP A 113 -11.78 3.61 12.84
C ASP A 113 -11.29 4.49 11.68
N LYS A 114 -9.99 4.43 11.37
CA LYS A 114 -9.37 5.13 10.24
C LYS A 114 -9.00 4.17 9.12
N ASN A 115 -9.17 4.64 7.90
CA ASN A 115 -8.98 3.89 6.68
C ASN A 115 -8.16 4.68 5.68
N ILE A 116 -7.47 3.98 4.78
CA ILE A 116 -6.76 4.61 3.68
C ILE A 116 -7.44 4.26 2.37
N LYS A 117 -7.80 5.30 1.60
CA LYS A 117 -8.23 5.14 0.22
C LYS A 117 -7.04 5.34 -0.69
N VAL A 118 -6.85 4.45 -1.65
CA VAL A 118 -5.81 4.56 -2.67
C VAL A 118 -6.46 4.49 -4.05
N THR A 119 -6.30 5.56 -4.83
CA THR A 119 -6.82 5.66 -6.20
C THR A 119 -5.69 5.79 -7.21
N GLU A 120 -6.02 5.57 -8.48
CA GLU A 120 -5.07 5.71 -9.58
C GLU A 120 -4.69 7.19 -9.75
N GLY A 121 -3.39 7.47 -9.86
CA GLY A 121 -2.88 8.78 -10.22
C GLY A 121 -2.01 8.75 -11.49
N PRO A 122 -1.61 9.92 -12.02
CA PRO A 122 -0.93 10.01 -13.31
C PRO A 122 0.49 9.42 -13.33
N LYS A 123 1.13 9.26 -12.17
CA LYS A 123 2.48 8.66 -12.03
C LYS A 123 2.59 7.76 -10.80
N LYS A 124 1.97 8.17 -9.70
CA LYS A 124 1.90 7.45 -8.43
C LYS A 124 0.45 7.36 -8.01
N ALA A 125 0.12 6.36 -7.21
CA ALA A 125 -1.21 6.24 -6.65
C ALA A 125 -1.51 7.47 -5.77
N ILE A 126 -2.74 7.96 -5.79
CA ILE A 126 -3.21 8.99 -4.88
C ILE A 126 -3.68 8.29 -3.60
N VAL A 127 -3.29 8.83 -2.45
CA VAL A 127 -3.62 8.26 -1.15
C VAL A 127 -4.34 9.31 -0.31
N ASP A 128 -5.47 8.92 0.29
CA ASP A 128 -6.29 9.77 1.13
C ASP A 128 -6.58 9.06 2.47
N LEU A 129 -6.59 9.81 3.57
CA LEU A 129 -6.94 9.31 4.90
C LEU A 129 -8.41 9.60 5.19
N TRP A 130 -9.12 8.57 5.65
CA TRP A 130 -10.53 8.62 6.00
C TRP A 130 -10.73 8.20 7.46
N GLU A 131 -11.67 8.83 8.16
CA GLU A 131 -12.03 8.55 9.56
C GLU A 131 -13.55 8.53 9.66
N ALA A 132 -14.13 7.45 10.20
CA ALA A 132 -15.58 7.31 10.37
C ALA A 132 -16.42 7.57 9.08
N GLY A 133 -15.85 7.31 7.90
CA GLY A 133 -16.52 7.54 6.61
C GLY A 133 -16.39 8.97 6.07
N GLU A 134 -15.66 9.85 6.76
CA GLU A 134 -15.31 11.19 6.29
C GLU A 134 -13.84 11.27 5.88
N GLU A 135 -13.56 12.03 4.83
CA GLU A 135 -12.20 12.26 4.36
C GLU A 135 -11.52 13.33 5.22
N ARG A 136 -10.35 13.00 5.77
CA ARG A 136 -9.61 13.86 6.71
C ARG A 136 -8.41 14.53 6.07
N GLN A 137 -7.69 13.82 5.21
CA GLN A 137 -6.51 14.34 4.49
C GLN A 137 -6.45 13.78 3.08
N LYS A 138 -6.05 14.63 2.13
CA LYS A 138 -5.93 14.28 0.71
C LYS A 138 -4.50 14.23 0.24
N ASN A 139 -4.25 13.38 -0.75
CA ASN A 139 -2.98 13.32 -1.50
C ASN A 139 -1.74 13.15 -0.61
N ILE A 140 -1.88 12.42 0.49
CA ILE A 140 -0.76 12.16 1.39
C ILE A 140 0.21 11.16 0.72
N SER A 141 1.51 11.31 0.95
CA SER A 141 2.45 10.29 0.52
C SER A 141 2.40 9.08 1.46
N LEU A 142 2.80 7.91 0.95
CA LEU A 142 3.05 6.77 1.82
C LEU A 142 4.03 7.13 2.93
N THR A 143 5.14 7.82 2.64
CA THR A 143 6.12 8.22 3.67
C THR A 143 5.47 9.02 4.82
N GLU A 144 4.59 9.96 4.51
CA GLU A 144 3.87 10.75 5.53
C GLU A 144 2.96 9.91 6.42
N ILE A 145 2.48 8.76 5.92
CA ILE A 145 1.72 7.79 6.72
C ILE A 145 2.65 6.95 7.61
N PHE A 146 3.93 6.81 7.26
CA PHE A 146 4.90 5.93 7.93
C PHE A 146 5.85 6.64 8.92
N LEU A 147 5.93 7.97 8.90
CA LEU A 147 6.77 8.80 9.77
C LEU A 147 5.95 9.41 10.92
#